data_AF-A0ABD4W7W0-F1
#
_entry.id   AF-A0ABD4W7W0-F1
#
_cell.length_a   1.000
_cell.length_b   1.000
_cell.length_c   1.000
_cell.angle_alpha   90.00
_cell.angle_beta   90.00
_cell.angle_gamma   90.00
#
_symmetry.space_group_name_H-M   'P 1'
#
loop_
_entity.id
_entity.type
_entity.pdbx_description
1 polymer ?
#
loop_
_entity_poly.entity_id
_entity_poly.type
_entity_poly.pdbx_seq_one_letter_code
_entity_poly.pdbx_strand_id
1 'polypeptide(L)'
;MPHSIVNTTSSDGTCEVAIGELGSPMFFGPSTITIKVSWDTDSNVIGAENVTEIKTDLHNDGKSLDSDNFTVTWHGNIPTVTTHGEEQSDQSYTFNWK
;
A
#
# COMPACT_ATOMS: atom_id res chain seq x y z
N MET A 1 2.47 14.25 -9.32
CA MET A 1 1.98 12.87 -9.56
C MET A 1 2.33 12.07 -8.33
N PRO A 2 1.43 11.25 -7.77
CA PRO A 2 1.79 10.37 -6.67
C PRO A 2 2.96 9.49 -7.10
N HIS A 3 4.00 9.44 -6.28
CA HIS A 3 5.18 8.62 -6.55
C HIS A 3 4.86 7.19 -6.11
N SER A 4 4.72 6.26 -7.06
CA SER A 4 4.55 4.85 -6.74
C SER A 4 5.90 4.29 -6.26
N ILE A 5 5.89 3.67 -5.08
CA ILE A 5 7.07 3.13 -4.42
C ILE A 5 7.10 1.62 -4.55
N VAL A 6 5.96 0.99 -4.28
CA VAL A 6 5.78 -0.47 -4.40
C VAL A 6 4.63 -0.74 -5.35
N ASN A 7 4.86 -1.65 -6.29
CA ASN A 7 3.80 -2.33 -7.01
C ASN A 7 4.12 -3.83 -7.03
N THR A 8 3.19 -4.64 -6.52
CA THR A 8 3.34 -6.10 -6.49
C THR A 8 1.99 -6.78 -6.63
N THR A 9 2.00 -7.96 -7.24
CA THR A 9 0.82 -8.77 -7.51
C THR A 9 0.89 -10.10 -6.77
N SER A 10 -0.27 -10.65 -6.40
CA SER A 10 -0.37 -12.00 -5.88
C SER A 10 0.16 -13.02 -6.89
N SER A 11 0.53 -14.21 -6.40
CA SER A 11 1.07 -15.28 -7.24
C SER A 11 0.10 -15.79 -8.32
N ASP A 12 -1.20 -15.63 -8.09
CA ASP A 12 -2.26 -15.97 -9.05
C ASP A 12 -2.66 -14.81 -9.98
N GLY A 13 -2.06 -13.62 -9.79
CA GLY A 13 -2.36 -12.43 -10.58
C GLY A 13 -3.73 -11.79 -10.30
N THR A 14 -4.48 -12.28 -9.31
CA THR A 14 -5.84 -11.81 -9.02
C THR A 14 -5.91 -10.65 -8.03
N CYS A 15 -4.79 -10.22 -7.46
CA CYS A 15 -4.71 -9.11 -6.53
C CYS A 15 -3.45 -8.28 -6.78
N GLU A 16 -3.59 -6.96 -6.81
CA GLU A 16 -2.51 -6.00 -6.95
C GLU A 16 -2.47 -5.08 -5.73
N VAL A 17 -1.27 -4.83 -5.20
CA VAL A 17 -1.01 -3.84 -4.16
C VAL A 17 -0.11 -2.76 -4.74
N ALA A 18 -0.62 -1.53 -4.75
CA ALA A 18 0.12 -0.34 -5.12
C ALA A 18 0.27 0.57 -3.90
N ILE A 19 1.52 0.89 -3.54
CA ILE A 19 1.85 1.84 -2.47
C ILE A 19 2.50 3.06 -3.10
N GLY A 20 2.04 4.24 -2.71
CA GLY A 20 2.63 5.48 -3.18
C GLY A 20 2.59 6.59 -2.15
N GLU A 21 3.47 7.57 -2.33
CA GLU A 21 3.54 8.78 -1.52
C GLU A 21 2.67 9.87 -2.17
N LEU A 22 1.72 10.42 -1.41
CA LEU A 22 0.89 11.54 -1.83
C LEU A 22 1.58 12.88 -1.63
N GLY A 23 2.44 12.97 -0.61
CA GLY A 23 3.22 14.17 -0.32
C GLY A 23 4.31 13.88 0.70
N SER A 24 5.51 14.34 0.39
CA SER A 24 6.66 14.32 1.29
C SER A 24 6.63 15.55 2.21
N PRO A 25 7.10 15.44 3.46
CA PRO A 25 7.26 16.58 4.35
C PRO A 25 8.23 17.61 3.74
N MET A 26 7.91 18.90 3.85
CA MET A 26 8.80 19.98 3.35
C MET A 26 10.07 20.15 4.20
N PHE A 27 10.09 19.65 5.44
CA PHE A 27 11.22 19.72 6.36
C PHE A 27 11.30 18.46 7.23
N PHE A 28 10.53 18.43 8.32
CA PHE A 28 10.43 17.32 9.26
C PHE A 28 8.95 17.03 9.50
N GLY A 29 8.58 15.74 9.44
CA GLY A 29 7.21 15.31 9.62
C GLY A 29 6.94 13.98 8.93
N PRO A 30 5.74 13.41 9.14
CA PRO A 30 5.33 12.21 8.44
C PRO A 30 5.15 12.46 6.93
N SER A 31 5.42 11.43 6.14
CA SER A 31 4.98 11.34 4.75
C SER A 31 3.58 10.72 4.71
N THR A 32 2.67 11.34 3.95
CA THR A 32 1.35 10.73 3.73
C THR A 32 1.45 9.72 2.59
N ILE A 33 1.10 8.48 2.90
CA ILE A 33 1.10 7.36 1.96
C ILE A 33 -0.32 6.92 1.61
N THR A 34 -0.41 6.28 0.46
CA THR A 34 -1.60 5.59 -0.06
C THR A 34 -1.26 4.13 -0.26
N ILE A 35 -2.08 3.24 0.29
CA ILE A 35 -2.04 1.81 0.01
C ILE A 35 -3.34 1.48 -0.71
N LYS A 36 -3.22 1.13 -1.98
CA LYS A 36 -4.33 0.73 -2.85
C LYS A 36 -4.21 -0.76 -3.13
N VAL A 37 -5.27 -1.50 -2.84
CA VAL A 37 -5.39 -2.93 -3.12
C VAL A 37 -6.55 -3.11 -4.08
N SER A 38 -6.32 -3.81 -5.19
CA SER A 38 -7.34 -4.12 -6.19
C SER A 38 -7.35 -5.60 -6.48
N TRP A 39 -8.53 -6.21 -6.40
CA TRP A 39 -8.72 -7.58 -6.88
C TRP A 39 -9.27 -7.57 -8.31
N ASP A 40 -8.75 -8.49 -9.12
CA ASP A 40 -9.31 -8.79 -10.41
C ASP A 40 -10.73 -9.34 -10.21
N THR A 41 -11.67 -8.76 -10.95
CA THR A 41 -13.07 -9.13 -10.90
C THR A 41 -13.56 -9.26 -12.33
N ASP A 42 -14.54 -10.13 -12.54
CA ASP A 42 -15.09 -10.34 -13.88
C ASP A 42 -15.56 -8.99 -14.46
N SER A 43 -14.84 -8.53 -15.48
CA SER A 43 -15.07 -7.25 -16.16
C SER A 43 -16.48 -7.13 -16.77
N ASN A 44 -17.21 -8.25 -16.87
CA ASN A 44 -18.60 -8.27 -17.34
C ASN A 44 -19.62 -7.94 -16.26
N VAL A 45 -19.22 -7.87 -14.98
CA VAL A 45 -20.09 -7.55 -13.86
C VAL A 45 -19.91 -6.07 -13.49
N ILE A 46 -20.89 -5.25 -13.88
CA ILE A 46 -20.92 -3.82 -13.57
C ILE A 46 -20.95 -3.63 -12.05
N GLY A 47 -19.96 -2.91 -11.52
CA GLY A 47 -19.82 -2.65 -10.08
C GLY A 47 -19.02 -3.70 -9.31
N ALA A 48 -18.35 -4.63 -10.00
CA ALA A 48 -17.50 -5.63 -9.35
C ALA A 48 -16.13 -5.10 -8.92
N GLU A 49 -15.77 -3.86 -9.27
CA GLU A 49 -14.49 -3.23 -8.87
C GLU A 49 -14.25 -3.38 -7.36
N ASN A 50 -13.38 -4.32 -6.98
CA ASN A 50 -13.03 -4.55 -5.58
C ASN A 50 -11.71 -3.84 -5.31
N VAL A 51 -11.82 -2.52 -5.10
CA VAL A 51 -10.69 -1.66 -4.79
C VAL A 51 -10.84 -1.14 -3.36
N THR A 52 -9.81 -1.35 -2.54
CA THR A 52 -9.69 -0.75 -1.22
C THR A 52 -8.49 0.19 -1.24
N GLU A 53 -8.70 1.46 -0.92
CA GLU A 53 -7.63 2.44 -0.73
C GLU A 53 -7.67 2.95 0.70
N ILE A 54 -6.52 2.92 1.37
CA ILE A 54 -6.32 3.59 2.65
C ILE A 54 -5.26 4.65 2.54
N LYS A 55 -5.44 5.71 3.33
CA LYS A 55 -4.47 6.79 3.50
C LYS A 55 -3.98 6.74 4.94
N THR A 56 -2.67 6.79 5.11
CA THR A 56 -2.05 6.79 6.43
C THR A 56 -0.75 7.56 6.38
N ASP A 57 -0.21 7.87 7.56
CA ASP A 57 1.01 8.64 7.73
C ASP A 57 2.15 7.70 8.13
N LEU A 58 3.32 7.90 7.54
CA LEU A 58 4.53 7.14 7.82
C LEU A 58 5.62 8.07 8.33
N HIS A 59 6.05 7.84 9.56
CA HIS A 59 7.09 8.63 10.22
C HIS A 59 8.47 8.01 9.96
N ASN A 60 9.26 8.66 9.09
CA ASN A 60 10.54 8.17 8.60
C ASN A 60 11.70 9.16 8.85
N ASP A 61 11.68 9.92 9.95
CA ASP A 61 12.76 10.85 10.34
C ASP A 61 13.09 11.89 9.24
N GLY A 62 12.08 12.30 8.47
CA GLY A 62 12.23 13.23 7.34
C GLY A 62 12.95 12.67 6.11
N LYS A 63 13.29 11.38 6.09
CA LYS A 63 13.88 10.70 4.92
C LYS A 63 12.81 10.39 3.89
N SER A 64 13.21 10.45 2.62
CA SER A 64 12.37 9.99 1.51
C SER A 64 12.01 8.52 1.69
N LEU A 65 10.79 8.17 1.27
CA LEU A 65 10.30 6.81 1.33
C LEU A 65 10.79 6.01 0.12
N ASP A 66 11.18 4.76 0.36
CA ASP A 66 11.54 3.79 -0.67
C ASP A 66 10.92 2.41 -0.38
N SER A 67 11.27 1.41 -1.19
CA SER A 67 10.70 0.06 -1.06
C SER A 67 11.03 -0.62 0.26
N ASP A 68 12.13 -0.27 0.93
CA ASP A 68 12.54 -0.90 2.19
C ASP A 68 11.64 -0.48 3.35
N ASN A 69 10.90 0.63 3.20
CA ASN A 69 9.85 1.04 4.12
C ASN A 69 8.60 0.15 4.09
N PHE A 70 8.53 -0.84 3.18
CA PHE A 70 7.31 -1.62 2.97
C PHE A 70 7.61 -3.10 2.77
N THR A 71 6.93 -3.95 3.55
CA THR A 71 6.87 -5.39 3.29
C THR A 71 5.47 -5.77 2.88
N VAL A 72 5.32 -6.44 1.73
CA VAL A 72 4.04 -7.05 1.33
C VAL A 72 4.17 -8.56 1.45
N THR A 73 3.40 -9.15 2.36
CA THR A 73 3.28 -10.61 2.50
C THR A 73 1.95 -11.08 1.95
N TRP A 74 1.95 -12.29 1.39
CA TRP A 74 0.79 -12.86 0.71
C TRP A 74 0.39 -14.17 1.37
N HIS A 75 -0.91 -14.34 1.60
CA HIS A 75 -1.51 -15.64 1.92
C HIS A 75 -2.57 -15.95 0.85
N GLY A 76 -2.12 -16.55 -0.26
CA GLY A 76 -2.91 -16.61 -1.49
C GLY A 76 -3.02 -15.22 -2.13
N ASN A 77 -4.25 -14.77 -2.41
CA ASN A 77 -4.54 -13.43 -2.93
C ASN A 77 -4.91 -12.41 -1.83
N ILE A 78 -4.63 -12.73 -0.56
CA ILE A 78 -4.85 -11.87 0.60
C ILE A 78 -3.52 -11.19 0.95
N PRO A 79 -3.34 -9.89 0.67
CA PRO A 79 -2.14 -9.17 1.04
C PRO A 79 -2.20 -8.68 2.49
N THR A 80 -1.06 -8.76 3.16
CA THR A 80 -0.77 -7.98 4.36
C THR A 80 0.39 -7.03 4.05
N VAL A 81 0.12 -5.74 4.13
CA VAL A 81 1.09 -4.67 3.96
C VAL A 81 1.60 -4.25 5.32
N THR A 82 2.90 -4.38 5.56
CA THR A 82 3.58 -3.86 6.73
C THR A 82 4.38 -2.63 6.34
N THR A 83 4.24 -1.56 7.11
CA THR A 83 4.98 -0.30 6.95
C THR A 83 6.05 -0.21 8.04
N HIS A 84 7.25 0.20 7.64
CA HIS A 84 8.42 0.33 8.49
C HIS A 84 8.85 1.80 8.52
N GLY A 85 8.67 2.45 9.68
CA GLY A 85 9.11 3.82 9.92
C GLY A 85 10.16 3.85 11.02
N GLU A 86 11.05 4.83 10.98
CA GLU A 86 12.13 4.96 11.98
C GLU A 86 11.66 5.57 13.31
N GLU A 87 10.51 6.27 13.31
CA GLU A 87 9.98 6.96 14.49
C GLU A 87 8.64 6.35 14.99
N GLN A 88 8.24 5.22 14.43
CA GLN A 88 7.01 4.52 14.79
C GLN A 88 7.23 3.01 14.83
N SER A 89 6.40 2.30 15.59
CA SER A 89 6.33 0.84 15.49
C SER A 89 5.74 0.44 14.14
N ASP A 90 6.20 -0.70 13.60
CA ASP A 90 5.64 -1.30 12.41
C ASP A 90 4.10 -1.38 12.47
N GLN A 91 3.44 -0.95 11.40
CA GLN A 91 1.98 -1.07 11.25
C GLN A 91 1.66 -2.06 10.15
N SER A 92 0.70 -2.96 10.40
CA SER A 92 0.28 -3.98 9.43
C SER A 92 -1.20 -3.82 9.06
N TYR A 93 -1.47 -3.91 7.76
CA TYR A 93 -2.80 -3.79 7.16
C TYR A 93 -3.08 -5.05 6.35
N THR A 94 -3.96 -5.91 6.85
CA THR A 94 -4.44 -7.08 6.10
C THR A 94 -5.72 -6.72 5.37
N PHE A 95 -5.73 -6.95 4.06
CA PHE A 95 -6.87 -6.64 3.20
C PHE A 95 -7.55 -7.92 2.75
N ASN A 96 -8.87 -7.98 2.91
CA ASN A 96 -9.67 -9.09 2.45
C ASN A 96 -10.58 -8.63 1.31
N TRP A 97 -10.90 -9.56 0.41
CA TRP A 97 -11.96 -9.38 -0.56
C TRP A 97 -13.28 -9.15 0.19
N LYS A 98 -13.97 -8.05 -0.15
CA LYS A 98 -15.32 -7.75 0.37
C LYS A 98 -16.41 -8.50 -0.37
#